data_AF-A0A941ITD8-F1
#
_entry.id   AF-A0A941ITD8-F1
#
_cell.length_a   1.000
_cell.length_b   1.000
_cell.length_c   1.000
_cell.angle_alpha   90.00
_cell.angle_beta   90.00
_cell.angle_gamma   90.00
#
_symmetry.space_group_name_H-M   'P 1'
#
loop_
_entity.id
_entity.type
_entity.pdbx_description
1 polymer ?
#
loop_
_entity_poly.entity_id
_entity_poly.type
_entity_poly.pdbx_seq_one_letter_code
_entity_poly.pdbx_strand_id
1 'polypeptide(L)'
;MDLPAGGHPVPPEPGLTGPEMISRAERIAATLVDRQQETEQRGFYGPDTHEAFLDGGFYRILVPKRYGGYELGIDTHMRVVSALARGCPSTAWMYTFGAAHAHLAATVFGEEAQNELFAGGDFVCPVVHGPVGVAEQAEDGGWIIDGVFHYASGSPYATHFIGQTFVAGAEGEPPVTMMFVIPRNRWRRLDDWGHSSA
;
A
#
# COMPACT_ATOMS: atom_id res chain seq x y z
N MET A 1 2.57 19.93 -1.80
CA MET A 1 2.48 19.86 -3.29
C MET A 1 1.07 20.31 -3.67
N ASP A 2 0.86 21.15 -4.68
CA ASP A 2 -0.50 21.66 -4.96
C ASP A 2 -1.45 20.50 -5.33
N LEU A 3 -2.58 20.42 -4.63
CA LEU A 3 -3.64 19.43 -4.92
C LEU A 3 -4.11 19.60 -6.37
N PRO A 4 -4.42 18.50 -7.09
CA PRO A 4 -4.96 18.61 -8.43
C PRO A 4 -6.25 19.45 -8.41
N ALA A 5 -6.36 20.38 -9.36
CA ALA A 5 -7.39 21.44 -9.43
C ALA A 5 -8.85 20.93 -9.57
N GLY A 6 -9.11 19.63 -9.44
CA GLY A 6 -10.41 18.97 -9.63
C GLY A 6 -10.91 18.15 -8.44
N GLY A 7 -10.25 18.22 -7.28
CA GLY A 7 -10.58 17.38 -6.12
C GLY A 7 -10.11 15.92 -6.31
N HIS A 8 -10.52 15.04 -5.41
CA HIS A 8 -10.09 13.64 -5.45
C HIS A 8 -10.80 12.85 -6.57
N PRO A 9 -10.13 11.88 -7.23
CA PRO A 9 -10.71 11.09 -8.30
C PRO A 9 -11.93 10.30 -7.83
N VAL A 10 -13.01 10.35 -8.59
CA VAL A 10 -14.17 9.49 -8.35
C VAL A 10 -13.77 8.02 -8.60
N PRO A 11 -14.24 7.06 -7.79
CA PRO A 11 -13.98 5.64 -8.04
C PRO A 11 -14.63 5.18 -9.37
N PRO A 12 -14.08 4.15 -10.04
CA PRO A 12 -14.59 3.67 -11.34
C PRO A 12 -16.09 3.40 -11.36
N GLU A 13 -16.68 2.95 -10.23
CA GLU A 13 -18.11 2.68 -10.10
C GLU A 13 -18.62 3.08 -8.70
N PRO A 14 -19.03 4.34 -8.45
CA PRO A 14 -19.30 4.86 -7.11
C PRO A 14 -20.37 4.14 -6.29
N GLY A 15 -21.26 3.38 -6.94
CA GLY A 15 -22.31 2.60 -6.30
C GLY A 15 -21.91 1.17 -5.91
N LEU A 16 -20.65 0.78 -6.12
CA LEU A 16 -20.19 -0.59 -5.91
C LEU A 16 -20.33 -1.01 -4.43
N THR A 17 -20.98 -2.15 -4.21
CA THR A 17 -21.23 -2.70 -2.88
C THR A 17 -20.16 -3.72 -2.48
N GLY A 18 -20.05 -4.00 -1.18
CA GLY A 18 -19.16 -5.05 -0.65
C GLY A 18 -19.39 -6.43 -1.30
N PRO A 19 -20.64 -6.93 -1.40
CA PRO A 19 -20.92 -8.20 -2.09
C PRO A 19 -20.47 -8.22 -3.57
N GLU A 20 -20.67 -7.13 -4.30
CA GLU A 20 -20.22 -7.04 -5.71
C GLU A 20 -18.69 -7.02 -5.81
N MET A 21 -18.01 -6.34 -4.88
CA MET A 21 -16.55 -6.33 -4.78
C MET A 21 -16.00 -7.73 -4.49
N ILE A 22 -16.65 -8.49 -3.60
CA ILE A 22 -16.28 -9.88 -3.29
C ILE A 22 -16.48 -10.77 -4.54
N SER A 23 -17.59 -10.61 -5.26
CA SER A 23 -17.84 -11.36 -6.50
C SER A 23 -16.82 -11.06 -7.60
N ARG A 24 -16.30 -9.82 -7.69
CA ARG A 24 -15.16 -9.49 -8.55
C ARG A 24 -13.90 -10.25 -8.13
N ALA A 25 -13.62 -10.30 -6.83
CA ALA A 25 -12.46 -11.01 -6.30
C ALA A 25 -12.50 -12.50 -6.65
N GLU A 26 -13.68 -13.13 -6.57
CA GLU A 26 -13.88 -14.54 -6.95
C GLU A 26 -13.60 -14.78 -8.44
N ARG A 27 -14.03 -13.86 -9.32
CA ARG A 27 -13.74 -13.93 -10.76
C ARG A 27 -12.25 -13.79 -11.03
N ILE A 28 -11.56 -12.86 -10.36
CA ILE A 28 -10.10 -12.73 -10.48
C ILE A 28 -9.43 -13.99 -9.96
N ALA A 29 -9.83 -14.53 -8.81
CA ALA A 29 -9.23 -15.71 -8.20
C ALA A 29 -9.23 -16.91 -9.15
N ALA A 30 -10.29 -17.13 -9.92
CA ALA A 30 -10.34 -18.19 -10.94
C ALA A 30 -9.20 -18.07 -11.97
N THR A 31 -8.84 -16.85 -12.35
CA THR A 31 -7.74 -16.59 -13.30
C THR A 31 -6.36 -16.70 -12.67
N LEU A 32 -6.25 -16.63 -11.34
CA LEU A 32 -4.96 -16.70 -10.64
C LEU A 32 -4.41 -18.13 -10.55
N VAL A 33 -5.29 -19.14 -10.63
CA VAL A 33 -4.91 -20.56 -10.51
C VAL A 33 -3.82 -20.93 -11.53
N ASP A 34 -4.02 -20.53 -12.79
CA ASP A 34 -3.09 -20.81 -13.90
C ASP A 34 -1.86 -19.89 -13.90
N ARG A 35 -1.88 -18.81 -13.11
CA ARG A 35 -0.80 -17.79 -13.03
C ARG A 35 0.14 -17.99 -11.84
N GLN A 36 -0.06 -19.02 -11.03
CA GLN A 36 0.74 -19.24 -9.82
C GLN A 36 2.23 -19.43 -10.13
N GLN A 37 2.56 -20.20 -11.17
CA GLN A 37 3.96 -20.45 -11.55
C GLN A 37 4.65 -19.16 -12.03
N GLU A 38 3.94 -18.33 -12.80
CA GLU A 38 4.44 -17.02 -13.25
C GLU A 38 4.68 -16.10 -12.05
N THR A 39 3.74 -16.08 -11.10
CA THR A 39 3.85 -15.30 -9.86
C THR A 39 5.07 -15.72 -9.04
N GLU A 40 5.30 -17.03 -8.92
CA GLU A 40 6.45 -17.58 -8.19
C GLU A 40 7.77 -17.17 -8.86
N GLN A 41 7.89 -17.34 -10.18
CA GLN A 41 9.10 -16.99 -10.93
C GLN A 41 9.41 -15.49 -10.88
N ARG A 42 8.37 -14.65 -10.94
CA ARG A 42 8.52 -13.18 -10.87
C ARG A 42 8.78 -12.70 -9.43
N GLY A 43 8.37 -13.47 -8.42
CA GLY A 43 8.34 -13.04 -7.02
C GLY A 43 7.18 -12.10 -6.67
N PHE A 44 6.33 -11.75 -7.64
CA PHE A 44 5.11 -10.94 -7.44
C PHE A 44 4.07 -11.17 -8.55
N TYR A 45 2.82 -10.75 -8.31
CA TYR A 45 1.73 -10.94 -9.28
C TYR A 45 1.92 -10.08 -10.53
N GLY A 46 1.36 -10.52 -11.67
CA GLY A 46 1.59 -9.88 -12.95
C GLY A 46 0.91 -8.54 -13.17
N PRO A 47 1.40 -7.74 -14.14
CA PRO A 47 0.81 -6.44 -14.46
C PRO A 47 -0.66 -6.55 -14.86
N ASP A 48 -1.05 -7.63 -15.53
CA ASP A 48 -2.44 -7.92 -15.89
C ASP A 48 -3.36 -8.11 -14.67
N THR A 49 -2.84 -8.75 -13.63
CA THR A 49 -3.52 -8.90 -12.34
C THR A 49 -3.59 -7.55 -11.60
N HIS A 50 -2.54 -6.74 -11.69
CA HIS A 50 -2.53 -5.39 -11.14
C HIS A 50 -3.57 -4.48 -11.83
N GLU A 51 -3.64 -4.51 -13.16
CA GLU A 51 -4.64 -3.78 -13.95
C GLU A 51 -6.06 -4.23 -13.58
N ALA A 52 -6.30 -5.54 -13.43
CA ALA A 52 -7.59 -6.03 -12.94
C ALA A 52 -7.96 -5.51 -11.53
N PHE A 53 -6.97 -5.30 -10.66
CA PHE A 53 -7.20 -4.69 -9.36
C PHE A 53 -7.51 -3.19 -9.44
N LEU A 54 -6.85 -2.45 -10.34
CA LEU A 54 -7.13 -1.04 -10.60
C LEU A 54 -8.54 -0.87 -11.18
N ASP A 55 -8.83 -1.55 -12.28
CA ASP A 55 -10.13 -1.48 -12.97
C ASP A 55 -11.29 -1.92 -12.07
N GLY A 56 -11.04 -2.94 -11.23
CA GLY A 56 -12.02 -3.42 -10.26
C GLY A 56 -12.22 -2.49 -9.05
N GLY A 57 -11.36 -1.49 -8.86
CA GLY A 57 -11.39 -0.55 -7.73
C GLY A 57 -10.92 -1.15 -6.41
N PHE A 58 -10.14 -2.23 -6.45
CA PHE A 58 -9.73 -2.99 -5.28
C PHE A 58 -8.82 -2.20 -4.33
N TYR A 59 -8.01 -1.28 -4.84
CA TYR A 59 -7.15 -0.43 -4.01
C TYR A 59 -7.89 0.75 -3.36
N ARG A 60 -9.20 0.88 -3.62
CA ARG A 60 -10.06 1.94 -3.09
C ARG A 60 -11.03 1.46 -2.00
N ILE A 61 -11.03 0.17 -1.66
CA ILE A 61 -11.95 -0.43 -0.67
C ILE A 61 -11.88 0.30 0.68
N LEU A 62 -10.66 0.58 1.16
CA LEU A 62 -10.41 1.16 2.49
C LEU A 62 -10.04 2.65 2.43
N VAL A 63 -9.98 3.23 1.25
CA VAL A 63 -9.80 4.68 1.10
C VAL A 63 -11.11 5.37 1.53
N PRO A 64 -11.07 6.44 2.34
CA PRO A 64 -12.26 7.19 2.73
C PRO A 64 -13.01 7.78 1.53
N LYS A 65 -14.36 7.86 1.61
CA LYS A 65 -15.19 8.42 0.51
C LYS A 65 -14.84 9.85 0.14
N ARG A 66 -14.48 10.67 1.13
CA ARG A 66 -14.03 12.06 0.91
C ARG A 66 -12.79 12.17 0.02
N TYR A 67 -12.04 11.08 -0.15
CA TYR A 67 -10.85 11.01 -1.00
C TYR A 67 -11.03 10.12 -2.23
N GLY A 68 -12.29 9.81 -2.61
CA GLY A 68 -12.55 9.01 -3.80
C GLY A 68 -12.48 7.50 -3.60
N GLY A 69 -12.51 7.04 -2.35
CA GLY A 69 -12.61 5.62 -2.00
C GLY A 69 -14.03 5.13 -1.80
N TYR A 70 -14.17 3.82 -1.56
CA TYR A 70 -15.47 3.19 -1.31
C TYR A 70 -15.85 3.12 0.16
N GLU A 71 -14.86 3.08 1.05
CA GLU A 71 -15.06 2.96 2.51
C GLU A 71 -15.95 1.75 2.88
N LEU A 72 -15.72 0.59 2.24
CA LEU A 72 -16.51 -0.64 2.39
C LEU A 72 -16.15 -1.46 3.65
N GLY A 73 -15.17 -0.99 4.42
CA GLY A 73 -14.78 -1.61 5.68
C GLY A 73 -13.76 -2.76 5.53
N ILE A 74 -13.13 -3.06 6.66
CA ILE A 74 -12.10 -4.12 6.77
C ILE A 74 -12.69 -5.51 6.57
N ASP A 75 -13.96 -5.72 6.89
CA ASP A 75 -14.68 -6.97 6.69
C ASP A 75 -14.81 -7.30 5.20
N THR A 76 -15.15 -6.32 4.36
CA THR A 76 -15.16 -6.47 2.91
C THR A 76 -13.76 -6.77 2.38
N HIS A 77 -12.75 -6.01 2.82
CA HIS A 77 -11.35 -6.24 2.42
C HIS A 77 -10.88 -7.67 2.74
N MET A 78 -11.13 -8.15 3.96
CA MET A 78 -10.72 -9.50 4.36
C MET A 78 -11.46 -10.61 3.60
N ARG A 79 -12.71 -10.40 3.20
CA ARG A 79 -13.45 -11.33 2.35
C ARG A 79 -12.90 -11.37 0.92
N VAL A 80 -12.54 -10.21 0.36
CA VAL A 80 -11.82 -10.12 -0.92
C VAL A 80 -10.50 -10.88 -0.85
N VAL A 81 -9.68 -10.64 0.17
CA VAL A 81 -8.42 -11.34 0.40
C VAL A 81 -8.63 -12.86 0.46
N SER A 82 -9.65 -13.30 1.21
CA SER A 82 -9.99 -14.72 1.35
C SER A 82 -10.41 -15.35 0.02
N ALA A 83 -11.11 -14.61 -0.84
CA ALA A 83 -11.47 -15.07 -2.18
C ALA A 83 -10.23 -15.20 -3.08
N LEU A 84 -9.37 -14.17 -3.12
CA LEU A 84 -8.13 -14.17 -3.90
C LEU A 84 -7.17 -15.30 -3.49
N ALA A 85 -7.09 -15.58 -2.19
CA ALA A 85 -6.21 -16.61 -1.64
C ALA A 85 -6.55 -18.02 -2.14
N ARG A 86 -7.81 -18.26 -2.56
CA ARG A 86 -8.22 -19.54 -3.18
C ARG A 86 -7.60 -19.75 -4.57
N GLY A 87 -7.25 -18.67 -5.26
CA GLY A 87 -6.59 -18.72 -6.57
C GLY A 87 -5.07 -18.71 -6.46
N CYS A 88 -4.53 -17.74 -5.70
CA CYS A 88 -3.09 -17.64 -5.44
C CYS A 88 -2.84 -16.96 -4.09
N PRO A 89 -2.37 -17.70 -3.06
CA PRO A 89 -2.06 -17.14 -1.75
C PRO A 89 -1.02 -16.01 -1.77
N SER A 90 0.01 -16.11 -2.61
CA SER A 90 1.05 -15.07 -2.74
C SER A 90 0.46 -13.75 -3.27
N THR A 91 -0.40 -13.83 -4.29
CA THR A 91 -1.13 -12.66 -4.82
C THR A 91 -2.01 -12.04 -3.75
N ALA A 92 -2.77 -12.85 -3.02
CA ALA A 92 -3.63 -12.38 -1.94
C ALA A 92 -2.82 -11.69 -0.83
N TRP A 93 -1.66 -12.24 -0.45
CA TRP A 93 -0.77 -11.66 0.56
C TRP A 93 -0.27 -10.27 0.15
N MET A 94 0.25 -10.14 -1.08
CA MET A 94 0.72 -8.85 -1.59
C MET A 94 -0.42 -7.84 -1.73
N TYR A 95 -1.59 -8.26 -2.19
CA TYR A 95 -2.78 -7.39 -2.26
C TYR A 95 -3.22 -6.95 -0.85
N THR A 96 -3.24 -7.87 0.12
CA THR A 96 -3.66 -7.60 1.51
C THR A 96 -2.88 -6.42 2.07
N PHE A 97 -1.56 -6.51 2.09
CA PHE A 97 -0.72 -5.45 2.66
C PHE A 97 -0.60 -4.23 1.75
N GLY A 98 -0.66 -4.40 0.43
CA GLY A 98 -0.72 -3.26 -0.48
C GLY A 98 -1.93 -2.36 -0.21
N ALA A 99 -3.13 -2.93 -0.05
CA ALA A 99 -4.37 -2.17 0.08
C ALA A 99 -4.78 -1.88 1.53
N ALA A 100 -4.49 -2.76 2.50
CA ALA A 100 -4.92 -2.62 3.90
C ALA A 100 -4.46 -1.29 4.53
N HIS A 101 -3.28 -0.81 4.16
CA HIS A 101 -2.68 0.36 4.79
C HIS A 101 -3.27 1.70 4.36
N ALA A 102 -4.24 1.73 3.44
CA ALA A 102 -5.12 2.89 3.31
C ALA A 102 -5.85 3.18 4.64
N HIS A 103 -6.28 2.13 5.35
CA HIS A 103 -6.93 2.27 6.65
C HIS A 103 -5.96 2.81 7.72
N LEU A 104 -4.72 2.31 7.74
CA LEU A 104 -3.67 2.86 8.62
C LEU A 104 -3.44 4.33 8.31
N ALA A 105 -3.18 4.67 7.05
CA ALA A 105 -2.88 6.03 6.63
C ALA A 105 -4.00 7.02 6.98
N ALA A 106 -5.25 6.63 6.79
CA ALA A 106 -6.42 7.43 7.14
C ALA A 106 -6.64 7.58 8.67
N THR A 107 -6.02 6.72 9.48
CA THR A 107 -6.14 6.74 10.94
C THR A 107 -5.02 7.52 11.62
N VAL A 108 -3.78 7.41 11.12
CA VAL A 108 -2.61 7.96 11.82
C VAL A 108 -2.14 9.32 11.32
N PHE A 109 -2.32 9.63 10.03
CA PHE A 109 -1.84 10.89 9.46
C PHE A 109 -2.90 12.00 9.52
N GLY A 110 -2.47 13.26 9.62
CA GLY A 110 -3.37 14.41 9.60
C GLY A 110 -4.01 14.67 8.23
N GLU A 111 -5.05 15.49 8.19
CA GLU A 111 -5.85 15.78 6.99
C GLU A 111 -5.01 16.27 5.80
N GLU A 112 -4.04 17.15 6.03
CA GLU A 112 -3.14 17.64 4.98
C GLU A 112 -2.39 16.50 4.29
N ALA A 113 -1.76 15.62 5.07
CA ALA A 113 -1.06 14.45 4.55
C ALA A 113 -2.04 13.50 3.83
N GLN A 114 -3.23 13.26 4.39
CA GLN A 114 -4.22 12.41 3.74
C GLN A 114 -4.68 12.96 2.38
N ASN A 115 -4.86 14.29 2.26
CA ASN A 115 -5.19 14.92 0.97
C ASN A 115 -4.10 14.64 -0.08
N GLU A 116 -2.82 14.69 0.29
CA GLU A 116 -1.72 14.38 -0.62
C GLU A 116 -1.66 12.87 -0.96
N LEU A 117 -1.72 12.02 0.07
CA LEU A 117 -1.59 10.56 -0.07
C LEU A 117 -2.66 9.94 -0.98
N PHE A 118 -3.90 10.43 -0.89
CA PHE A 118 -5.04 9.89 -1.65
C PHE A 118 -5.36 10.71 -2.90
N ALA A 119 -4.52 11.67 -3.30
CA ALA A 119 -4.75 12.50 -4.48
C ALA A 119 -4.85 11.68 -5.79
N GLY A 120 -4.18 10.52 -5.85
CA GLY A 120 -4.23 9.60 -6.99
C GLY A 120 -5.45 8.67 -7.03
N GLY A 121 -6.27 8.64 -5.98
CA GLY A 121 -7.41 7.72 -5.83
C GLY A 121 -7.00 6.31 -5.43
N ASP A 122 -6.27 5.60 -6.28
CA ASP A 122 -5.77 4.25 -5.97
C ASP A 122 -4.59 4.32 -4.99
N PHE A 123 -4.68 3.57 -3.89
CA PHE A 123 -3.67 3.60 -2.83
C PHE A 123 -3.10 2.21 -2.59
N VAL A 124 -1.81 2.06 -2.94
CA VAL A 124 -1.02 0.86 -2.66
C VAL A 124 0.17 1.28 -1.80
N CYS A 125 0.24 0.78 -0.58
CA CYS A 125 1.23 1.22 0.41
C CYS A 125 1.69 0.05 1.29
N PRO A 126 2.78 -0.67 0.95
CA PRO A 126 3.46 -1.53 1.91
C PRO A 126 3.84 -0.77 3.19
N VAL A 127 3.84 -1.49 4.30
CA VAL A 127 4.35 -1.04 5.60
C VAL A 127 5.47 -1.99 6.04
N VAL A 128 6.53 -1.43 6.62
CA VAL A 128 7.47 -2.18 7.46
C VAL A 128 7.36 -1.66 8.88
N HIS A 129 6.97 -2.54 9.80
CA HIS A 129 6.88 -2.27 11.23
C HIS A 129 8.22 -2.58 11.92
N GLY A 130 8.53 -1.79 12.95
CA GLY A 130 9.82 -1.79 13.63
C GLY A 130 10.75 -0.72 13.07
N PRO A 131 11.46 0.04 13.93
CA PRO A 131 12.37 1.08 13.47
C PRO A 131 13.57 0.48 12.72
N VAL A 132 13.82 0.98 11.51
CA VAL A 132 14.97 0.66 10.67
C VAL A 132 15.67 1.95 10.29
N GLY A 133 17.01 1.90 10.27
CA GLY A 133 17.82 3.04 9.88
C GLY A 133 17.65 4.24 10.81
N VAL A 134 18.01 5.42 10.30
CA VAL A 134 17.91 6.68 11.03
C VAL A 134 17.25 7.75 10.17
N ALA A 135 16.61 8.70 10.82
CA ALA A 135 16.14 9.92 10.20
C ALA A 135 16.76 11.17 10.84
N GLU A 136 17.18 12.08 9.97
CA GLU A 136 17.80 13.36 10.33
C GLU A 136 16.98 14.51 9.74
N GLN A 137 16.97 15.64 10.43
CA GLN A 137 16.33 16.85 9.90
C GLN A 137 17.15 17.42 8.74
N ALA A 138 16.47 17.71 7.64
CA ALA A 138 17.05 18.42 6.51
C ALA A 138 17.03 19.94 6.76
N GLU A 139 17.91 20.67 6.06
CA GLU A 139 18.00 22.14 6.16
C GLU A 139 16.70 22.86 5.77
N ASP A 140 15.87 22.23 4.94
CA ASP A 140 14.57 22.76 4.49
C ASP A 140 13.41 22.47 5.46
N GLY A 141 13.70 21.87 6.62
CA GLY A 141 12.71 21.45 7.60
C GLY A 141 12.06 20.10 7.31
N GLY A 142 12.48 19.41 6.24
CA GLY A 142 12.08 18.03 5.93
C GLY A 142 12.88 16.99 6.72
N TRP A 143 12.74 15.73 6.30
CA TRP A 143 13.47 14.60 6.87
C TRP A 143 14.26 13.87 5.77
N ILE A 144 15.49 13.50 6.08
CA ILE A 144 16.29 12.54 5.31
C ILE A 144 16.23 11.21 6.06
N ILE A 145 15.90 10.14 5.36
CA ILE A 145 15.77 8.80 5.93
C ILE A 145 16.77 7.91 5.22
N ASP A 146 17.67 7.28 5.99
CA ASP A 146 18.63 6.31 5.49
C ASP A 146 18.34 4.94 6.10
N GLY A 147 17.98 3.97 5.25
CA GLY A 147 17.69 2.61 5.66
C GLY A 147 17.28 1.70 4.51
N VAL A 148 17.46 0.39 4.71
CA VAL A 148 16.97 -0.66 3.82
C VAL A 148 15.85 -1.43 4.53
N PHE A 149 14.63 -1.28 4.02
CA PHE A 149 13.41 -1.82 4.64
C PHE A 149 12.99 -3.11 3.94
N HIS A 150 13.34 -4.25 4.53
CA HIS A 150 13.01 -5.56 3.98
C HIS A 150 11.57 -5.97 4.28
N TYR A 151 11.08 -6.99 3.55
CA TYR A 151 9.75 -7.58 3.73
C TYR A 151 8.55 -6.64 3.43
N ALA A 152 8.75 -5.65 2.56
CA ALA A 152 7.72 -4.72 2.10
C ALA A 152 6.75 -5.36 1.07
N SER A 153 5.90 -6.27 1.52
CA SER A 153 4.91 -6.98 0.69
C SER A 153 3.95 -6.00 0.01
N GLY A 154 3.80 -6.10 -1.32
CA GLY A 154 3.02 -5.15 -2.13
C GLY A 154 3.83 -4.00 -2.75
N SER A 155 5.14 -3.91 -2.45
CA SER A 155 6.05 -2.90 -3.01
C SER A 155 6.20 -2.84 -4.55
N PRO A 156 5.98 -3.91 -5.35
CA PRO A 156 6.14 -3.82 -6.80
C PRO A 156 5.22 -2.78 -7.47
N TYR A 157 3.99 -2.62 -6.95
CA TYR A 157 2.98 -1.70 -7.46
C TYR A 157 2.66 -0.56 -6.51
N ALA A 158 3.54 -0.32 -5.54
CA ALA A 158 3.30 0.67 -4.50
C ALA A 158 3.29 2.10 -5.04
N THR A 159 2.29 2.85 -4.60
CA THR A 159 2.19 4.32 -4.76
C THR A 159 2.95 5.05 -3.66
N HIS A 160 2.99 4.45 -2.47
CA HIS A 160 3.58 5.01 -1.26
C HIS A 160 4.26 3.89 -0.47
N PHE A 161 5.06 4.27 0.52
CA PHE A 161 5.63 3.35 1.51
C PHE A 161 5.51 3.98 2.89
N ILE A 162 5.13 3.17 3.89
CA ILE A 162 5.17 3.56 5.29
C ILE A 162 6.27 2.77 5.99
N GLY A 163 7.10 3.47 6.74
CA GLY A 163 8.15 2.87 7.54
C GLY A 163 8.21 3.44 8.94
N GLN A 164 9.02 2.80 9.78
CA GLN A 164 9.41 3.33 11.07
C GLN A 164 10.94 3.45 11.12
N THR A 165 11.45 4.48 11.76
CA THR A 165 12.89 4.76 11.84
C THR A 165 13.26 5.37 13.19
N PHE A 166 14.55 5.36 13.54
CA PHE A 166 15.04 6.04 14.72
C PHE A 166 15.31 7.51 14.43
N VAL A 167 14.89 8.38 15.35
CA VAL A 167 15.29 9.78 15.40
C VAL A 167 16.08 9.99 16.68
N ALA A 168 17.12 10.81 16.63
CA ALA A 168 17.88 11.18 17.82
C ALA A 168 16.94 11.74 18.91
N GLY A 169 17.11 11.27 20.15
CA GLY A 169 16.42 11.83 21.31
C GLY A 169 16.95 13.23 21.63
N ALA A 170 16.31 13.91 22.59
CA ALA A 170 16.89 15.11 23.18
C ALA A 170 18.24 14.77 23.86
N GLU A 171 19.04 15.79 24.19
CA GLU A 171 20.35 15.58 24.81
C GLU A 171 20.23 14.76 26.11
N GLY A 172 20.90 13.61 26.14
CA GLY A 172 20.85 12.65 27.26
C GLY A 172 19.67 11.68 27.24
N GLU A 173 18.78 11.77 26.25
CA GLU A 173 17.63 10.87 26.08
C GLU A 173 17.89 9.78 25.01
N PRO A 174 17.26 8.59 25.14
CA PRO A 174 17.37 7.56 24.13
C PRO A 174 16.70 7.97 22.80
N PRO A 175 17.10 7.38 21.66
CA PRO A 175 16.41 7.57 20.39
C PRO A 175 14.92 7.23 20.47
N VAL A 176 14.11 7.97 19.73
CA VAL A 176 12.67 7.74 19.61
C VAL A 176 12.33 7.13 18.26
N THR A 177 11.21 6.42 18.18
CA THR A 177 10.70 5.88 16.91
C THR A 177 9.80 6.91 16.22
N MET A 178 10.08 7.17 14.95
CA MET A 178 9.23 7.98 14.07
C MET A 178 8.61 7.09 12.99
N MET A 179 7.29 7.20 12.79
CA MET A 179 6.62 6.66 11.62
C MET A 179 6.61 7.71 10.51
N PHE A 180 6.88 7.30 9.28
CA PHE A 180 6.85 8.18 8.12
C PHE A 180 6.08 7.53 6.97
N VAL A 181 5.63 8.36 6.03
CA VAL A 181 5.08 7.94 4.74
C VAL A 181 5.78 8.70 3.63
N ILE A 182 6.09 8.00 2.53
CA ILE A 182 6.88 8.58 1.44
C ILE A 182 6.36 8.11 0.07
N PRO A 183 6.24 9.01 -0.94
CA PRO A 183 5.72 8.65 -2.26
C PRO A 183 6.72 7.80 -3.06
N ARG A 184 6.20 7.04 -4.03
CA ARG A 184 6.95 6.08 -4.85
C ARG A 184 8.24 6.64 -5.46
N ASN A 185 8.24 7.89 -5.91
CA ASN A 185 9.38 8.52 -6.58
C ASN A 185 10.54 8.92 -5.63
N ARG A 186 10.43 8.63 -4.33
CA ARG A 186 11.45 8.97 -3.32
C ARG A 186 12.14 7.74 -2.72
N TRP A 187 11.84 6.54 -3.20
CA TRP A 187 12.51 5.32 -2.78
C TRP A 187 12.66 4.35 -3.94
N ARG A 188 13.69 3.50 -3.86
CA ARG A 188 13.95 2.45 -4.85
C ARG A 188 13.55 1.11 -4.28
N ARG A 189 12.78 0.32 -5.04
CA ARG A 189 12.56 -1.09 -4.70
C ARG A 189 13.84 -1.86 -5.01
N LEU A 190 14.36 -2.60 -4.05
CA LEU A 190 15.43 -3.57 -4.29
C LEU A 190 14.80 -4.90 -4.72
N ASP A 191 15.51 -5.62 -5.58
CA ASP A 191 15.08 -6.94 -6.07
C ASP A 191 15.82 -8.04 -5.31
N ASP A 192 15.50 -8.16 -4.01
CA ASP A 192 16.18 -9.02 -3.04
C ASP A 192 15.28 -10.17 -2.52
N TRP A 193 14.01 -10.22 -2.92
CA TRP A 193 13.11 -11.31 -2.54
C TRP A 193 13.60 -12.65 -3.10
N GLY A 194 13.69 -13.66 -2.24
CA GLY A 194 14.21 -15.00 -2.59
C GLY A 194 15.73 -15.07 -2.78
N HIS A 195 16.42 -13.92 -2.70
CA HIS A 195 17.87 -13.80 -2.85
C HIS A 195 18.44 -13.23 -1.55
N SER A 196 18.50 -14.06 -0.51
CA SER A 196 19.25 -13.66 0.69
C SER A 196 20.73 -13.52 0.31
N SER A 197 21.22 -12.29 0.22
CA SER A 197 22.65 -12.02 0.42
C SER A 197 22.99 -12.42 1.85
N ALA A 198 23.90 -13.38 1.97
CA ALA A 198 24.59 -13.72 3.21
C ALA A 198 25.34 -12.52 3.79
#